data_AF-A0A241ZDB6-F1
#
_entry.id   AF-A0A241ZDB6-F1
#
_cell.length_a   1.000
_cell.length_b   1.000
_cell.length_c   1.000
_cell.angle_alpha   90.00
_cell.angle_beta   90.00
_cell.angle_gamma   90.00
#
_symmetry.space_group_name_H-M   'P 1'
#
loop_
_entity.id
_entity.type
_entity.pdbx_description
1 polymer ?
#
loop_
_entity_poly.entity_id
_entity_poly.type
_entity_poly.pdbx_seq_one_letter_code
_entity_poly.pdbx_strand_id
1 'polypeptide(L)'
;MGGVISRLLVSDADVSDLAMQKMNEAQLKRLKENPVIRERFQFKDLPYFKRVVFVSAPHHGTDYADRWFTQIARRIIRLPADFFIAVEMRDEKNTKLRKGLIENGASNLSRSSNFMKLTQAIQPSSNVVYHSIMGNINGTTDKSKMSDGIVPYQSSHLGGEQSELIIKGGHSIQTSPEAILELRRILRLHFKQSQPSK
;
A
#
# COMPACT_ATOMS: atom_id res chain seq x y z
N MET A 1 0.91 -1.03 -4.99
CA MET A 1 -0.37 -0.74 -4.31
C MET A 1 -0.78 -1.80 -3.30
N GLY A 2 -0.84 -3.08 -3.68
CA GLY A 2 -1.36 -4.16 -2.81
C GLY A 2 -0.80 -4.12 -1.37
N GLY A 3 0.52 -3.99 -1.20
CA GLY A 3 1.13 -3.90 0.14
C GLY A 3 0.65 -2.72 1.00
N VAL A 4 0.31 -1.56 0.40
CA VAL A 4 -0.24 -0.41 1.14
C VAL A 4 -1.66 -0.72 1.63
N ILE A 5 -2.49 -1.30 0.77
CA ILE A 5 -3.86 -1.71 1.14
C ILE A 5 -3.80 -2.80 2.22
N SER A 6 -2.98 -3.83 2.00
CA SER A 6 -2.80 -4.92 2.97
C SER A 6 -2.31 -4.42 4.32
N ARG A 7 -1.39 -3.44 4.36
CA ARG A 7 -0.98 -2.79 5.61
C ARG A 7 -2.18 -2.19 6.34
N LEU A 8 -2.99 -1.39 5.64
CA LEU A 8 -4.16 -0.74 6.25
C LEU A 8 -5.22 -1.74 6.74
N LEU A 9 -5.39 -2.87 6.06
CA LEU A 9 -6.30 -3.95 6.49
C LEU A 9 -5.86 -4.68 7.77
N VAL A 10 -4.59 -4.55 8.15
CA VAL A 10 -4.02 -5.17 9.36
C VAL A 10 -3.56 -4.13 10.38
N SER A 11 -4.03 -2.89 10.25
CA SER A 11 -3.70 -1.79 11.16
C SER A 11 -4.92 -1.36 11.96
N ASP A 12 -4.71 -0.97 13.21
CA ASP A 12 -5.72 -0.27 14.02
C ASP A 12 -5.28 1.19 14.20
N ALA A 13 -5.93 2.09 13.48
CA ALA A 13 -5.58 3.51 13.46
C ALA A 13 -6.76 4.38 13.06
N ASP A 14 -6.92 5.56 13.68
CA ASP A 14 -7.91 6.56 13.29
C ASP A 14 -7.19 7.81 12.80
N VAL A 15 -7.38 8.16 11.51
CA VAL A 15 -6.86 9.40 10.91
C VAL A 15 -7.98 10.34 10.48
N SER A 16 -9.20 10.12 10.97
CA SER A 16 -10.39 10.91 10.60
C SER A 16 -10.23 12.39 10.96
N ASP A 17 -9.68 12.72 12.11
CA ASP A 17 -9.45 14.11 12.51
C ASP A 17 -8.45 14.82 11.59
N LEU A 18 -7.35 14.15 11.25
CA LEU A 18 -6.36 14.68 10.31
C LEU A 18 -6.96 14.82 8.89
N ALA A 19 -7.82 13.89 8.48
CA ALA A 19 -8.51 13.96 7.20
C ALA A 19 -9.48 15.15 7.15
N MET A 20 -10.24 15.39 8.22
CA MET A 20 -11.18 16.52 8.32
C MET A 20 -10.46 17.88 8.28
N GLN A 21 -9.29 18.01 8.91
CA GLN A 21 -8.47 19.24 8.84
C GLN A 21 -8.04 19.57 7.41
N LYS A 22 -8.02 18.59 6.50
CA LYS A 22 -7.69 18.77 5.08
C LYS A 22 -8.92 18.95 4.19
N MET A 23 -10.13 18.85 4.74
CA MET A 23 -11.37 19.00 3.98
C MET A 23 -11.73 20.48 3.77
N ASN A 24 -12.29 20.80 2.61
CA ASN A 24 -12.95 22.08 2.38
C ASN A 24 -14.39 22.08 2.92
N GLU A 25 -15.04 23.24 2.92
CA GLU A 25 -16.41 23.42 3.44
C GLU A 25 -17.43 22.48 2.79
N ALA A 26 -17.34 22.26 1.47
CA ALA A 26 -18.25 21.36 0.77
C ALA A 26 -18.07 19.90 1.19
N GLN A 27 -16.83 19.47 1.44
CA GLN A 27 -16.51 18.14 1.95
C GLN A 27 -16.97 17.96 3.40
N LEU A 28 -16.77 18.97 4.25
CA LEU A 28 -17.28 18.97 5.62
C LEU A 28 -18.81 18.93 5.67
N LYS A 29 -19.49 19.65 4.77
CA LYS A 29 -20.95 19.57 4.65
C LYS A 29 -21.42 18.17 4.29
N ARG A 30 -20.79 17.53 3.30
CA ARG A 30 -21.07 16.14 2.92
C ARG A 30 -20.80 15.15 4.05
N LEU A 31 -19.74 15.37 4.83
CA LEU A 31 -19.44 14.56 6.01
C LEU A 31 -20.55 14.68 7.06
N LYS A 32 -21.09 15.88 7.30
CA LYS A 32 -22.23 16.10 8.21
C LYS A 32 -23.49 15.39 7.70
N GLU A 33 -23.73 15.41 6.40
CA GLU A 33 -24.87 14.74 5.76
C GLU A 33 -24.70 13.21 5.73
N ASN A 34 -23.47 12.72 5.68
CA ASN A 34 -23.17 11.29 5.64
C ASN A 34 -21.99 10.93 6.58
N PRO A 35 -22.28 10.66 7.87
CA PRO A 35 -21.27 10.33 8.88
C PRO A 35 -20.40 9.12 8.54
N VAL A 36 -20.86 8.19 7.68
CA VAL A 36 -20.08 7.01 7.24
C VAL A 36 -18.79 7.39 6.51
N ILE A 37 -18.69 8.63 6.01
CA ILE A 37 -17.46 9.15 5.42
C ILE A 37 -16.34 9.21 6.46
N ARG A 38 -16.66 9.47 7.74
CA ARG A 38 -15.69 9.46 8.83
C ARG A 38 -15.08 8.07 9.02
N GLU A 39 -15.93 7.04 9.03
CA GLU A 39 -15.54 5.64 9.24
C GLU A 39 -14.53 5.16 8.20
N ARG A 40 -14.53 5.73 6.98
CA ARG A 40 -13.54 5.39 5.93
C ARG A 40 -12.10 5.80 6.27
N PHE A 41 -11.90 6.62 7.30
CA PHE A 41 -10.59 7.02 7.82
C PHE A 41 -10.26 6.32 9.15
N GLN A 42 -11.09 5.37 9.57
CA GLN A 42 -10.90 4.54 10.75
C GLN A 42 -10.54 3.14 10.28
N PHE A 43 -9.29 2.74 10.51
CA PHE A 43 -8.77 1.43 10.19
C PHE A 43 -8.89 0.53 11.40
N LYS A 44 -9.43 -0.67 11.18
CA LYS A 44 -9.50 -1.73 12.18
C LYS A 44 -8.83 -2.97 11.60
N ASP A 45 -7.97 -3.58 12.41
CA ASP A 45 -7.24 -4.76 12.00
C ASP A 45 -8.19 -5.95 11.86
N LEU A 46 -8.09 -6.66 10.75
CA LEU A 46 -8.89 -7.86 10.55
C LEU A 46 -8.33 -9.02 11.39
N PRO A 47 -9.12 -9.63 12.29
CA PRO A 47 -8.61 -10.52 13.33
C PRO A 47 -8.00 -11.82 12.80
N TYR A 48 -8.34 -12.20 11.56
CA TYR A 48 -7.92 -13.43 10.91
C TYR A 48 -6.51 -13.37 10.31
N PHE A 49 -5.95 -12.18 10.12
CA PHE A 49 -4.58 -12.03 9.63
C PHE A 49 -3.61 -11.96 10.81
N LYS A 50 -2.80 -13.01 10.97
CA LYS A 50 -1.75 -13.05 11.99
C LYS A 50 -0.35 -12.80 11.44
N ARG A 51 -0.18 -12.93 10.12
CA ARG A 51 1.10 -12.72 9.46
C ARG A 51 0.93 -12.10 8.07
N VAL A 52 1.78 -11.13 7.75
CA VAL A 52 1.84 -10.48 6.43
C VAL A 52 3.27 -10.47 5.90
N VAL A 53 3.42 -10.62 4.58
CA VAL A 53 4.70 -10.44 3.90
C VAL A 53 4.54 -9.35 2.85
N PHE A 54 5.23 -8.24 3.03
CA PHE A 54 5.28 -7.16 2.05
C PHE A 54 6.42 -7.40 1.08
N VAL A 55 6.14 -7.30 -0.22
CA VAL A 55 7.13 -7.48 -1.29
C VAL A 55 7.14 -6.21 -2.15
N SER A 56 8.26 -5.50 -2.16
CA SER A 56 8.46 -4.25 -2.90
C SER A 56 7.32 -3.22 -2.70
N ALA A 57 6.78 -3.13 -1.47
CA ALA A 57 5.61 -2.32 -1.19
C ALA A 57 6.00 -0.84 -0.98
N PRO A 58 5.33 0.14 -1.61
CA PRO A 58 5.63 1.57 -1.44
C PRO A 58 4.86 2.16 -0.25
N HIS A 59 5.18 1.75 0.98
CA HIS A 59 4.45 2.14 2.20
C HIS A 59 4.45 3.64 2.48
N HIS A 60 5.52 4.35 2.13
CA HIS A 60 5.61 5.81 2.19
C HIS A 60 5.51 6.46 0.79
N GLY A 61 4.95 5.75 -0.19
CA GLY A 61 4.74 6.23 -1.56
C GLY A 61 6.02 6.33 -2.40
N THR A 62 5.86 6.57 -3.69
CA THR A 62 6.97 6.68 -4.63
C THR A 62 6.82 7.86 -5.57
N ASP A 63 7.93 8.51 -5.90
CA ASP A 63 7.99 9.58 -6.91
C ASP A 63 7.80 9.01 -8.33
N TYR A 64 7.91 7.69 -8.47
CA TYR A 64 7.66 6.98 -9.71
C TYR A 64 6.18 6.69 -9.96
N ALA A 65 5.26 7.11 -9.09
CA ALA A 65 3.81 6.84 -9.21
C ALA A 65 3.23 7.28 -10.57
N ASP A 66 3.66 8.44 -11.08
CA ASP A 66 3.21 8.99 -12.36
C ASP A 66 3.81 8.24 -13.58
N ARG A 67 5.01 7.66 -13.44
CA ARG A 67 5.70 6.89 -14.49
C ARG A 67 5.36 5.41 -14.47
N TRP A 68 5.10 4.86 -13.29
CA TRP A 68 4.80 3.44 -13.05
C TRP A 68 3.55 3.01 -13.82
N PHE A 69 2.45 3.77 -13.78
CA PHE A 69 1.24 3.41 -14.53
C PHE A 69 1.52 3.28 -16.03
N THR A 70 2.38 4.13 -16.60
CA THR A 70 2.71 4.04 -18.04
C THR A 70 3.53 2.79 -18.41
N GLN A 71 4.35 2.25 -17.50
CA GLN A 71 5.13 1.05 -17.75
C GLN A 71 4.35 -0.25 -17.46
N ILE A 72 3.49 -0.25 -16.43
CA ILE A 72 2.59 -1.37 -16.16
C ILE A 72 1.43 -1.44 -17.17
N ALA A 73 0.88 -0.31 -17.63
CA ALA A 73 -0.14 -0.29 -18.69
C ALA A 73 0.35 -0.94 -20.00
N ARG A 74 1.66 -0.95 -20.26
CA ARG A 74 2.25 -1.66 -21.41
C ARG A 74 2.27 -3.19 -21.24
N ARG A 75 2.09 -3.71 -20.03
CA ARG A 75 2.28 -5.13 -19.69
C ARG A 75 1.06 -5.80 -19.04
N ILE A 76 0.00 -5.05 -18.72
CA ILE A 76 -1.28 -5.61 -18.28
C ILE A 76 -2.14 -5.97 -19.49
N ILE A 77 -2.49 -7.25 -19.57
CA ILE A 77 -3.49 -7.84 -20.45
C ILE A 77 -4.73 -6.94 -20.49
N ARG A 78 -5.16 -6.57 -21.70
CA ARG A 78 -6.35 -5.73 -21.95
C ARG A 78 -7.49 -6.11 -21.00
N LEU A 79 -7.80 -5.25 -20.04
CA LEU A 79 -8.95 -5.45 -19.16
C LEU A 79 -10.22 -5.45 -20.05
N PRO A 80 -11.14 -6.41 -19.87
CA PRO A 80 -12.38 -6.47 -20.64
C PRO A 80 -13.16 -5.16 -20.53
N ALA A 81 -13.81 -4.72 -21.61
CA ALA A 81 -14.57 -3.47 -21.66
C ALA A 81 -15.60 -3.36 -20.52
N ASP A 82 -16.14 -4.50 -20.09
CA ASP A 82 -17.13 -4.60 -19.01
C ASP A 82 -16.60 -4.12 -17.65
N PHE A 83 -15.30 -4.25 -17.39
CA PHE A 83 -14.67 -3.73 -16.17
C PHE A 83 -14.63 -2.20 -16.17
N PHE A 84 -14.48 -1.57 -17.34
CA PHE A 84 -14.53 -0.11 -17.46
C PHE A 84 -15.95 0.42 -17.26
N ILE A 85 -16.96 -0.25 -17.82
CA ILE A 85 -18.37 0.13 -17.67
C ILE A 85 -18.82 0.04 -16.20
N ALA A 86 -18.37 -0.97 -15.46
CA ALA A 86 -18.70 -1.14 -14.04
C ALA A 86 -18.05 -0.08 -13.12
N VAL A 87 -16.90 0.47 -13.52
CA VAL A 87 -16.17 1.49 -12.75
C VAL A 87 -16.58 2.92 -13.17
N GLU A 88 -16.95 3.14 -14.42
CA GLU A 88 -17.42 4.41 -14.96
C GLU A 88 -18.94 4.63 -14.78
N MET A 89 -19.47 4.50 -13.57
CA MET A 89 -20.72 5.21 -13.24
C MET A 89 -20.45 6.73 -13.31
N ARG A 90 -20.40 7.26 -14.54
CA ARG A 90 -20.21 8.65 -14.90
C ARG A 90 -21.53 9.38 -14.71
N ASP A 91 -21.59 10.18 -13.67
CA ASP A 91 -22.53 11.30 -13.61
C ASP A 91 -22.06 12.37 -14.62
N GLU A 92 -22.75 12.49 -15.75
CA GLU A 92 -22.39 13.37 -16.89
C GLU A 92 -22.39 14.89 -16.57
N LYS A 93 -22.71 15.31 -15.35
CA LYS A 93 -23.00 16.73 -15.03
C LYS A 93 -21.92 17.51 -14.28
N ASN A 94 -20.71 16.99 -14.05
CA ASN A 94 -19.65 17.79 -13.40
C ASN A 94 -18.25 17.61 -14.00
N THR A 95 -17.95 18.38 -15.04
CA THR A 95 -16.66 18.47 -15.76
C THR A 95 -15.57 19.27 -15.03
N LYS A 96 -15.55 19.24 -13.69
CA LYS A 96 -14.38 19.65 -12.93
C LYS A 96 -14.03 18.54 -11.95
N LEU A 97 -13.00 17.77 -12.29
CA LEU A 97 -12.28 16.88 -11.36
C LEU A 97 -11.77 17.73 -10.18
N ARG A 98 -12.65 17.92 -9.19
CA ARG A 98 -12.30 18.51 -7.91
C ARG A 98 -11.42 17.49 -7.20
N LYS A 99 -10.15 17.86 -7.01
CA LYS A 99 -9.13 17.06 -6.33
C LYS A 99 -9.65 16.65 -4.95
N GLY A 100 -10.17 15.43 -4.85
CA GLY A 100 -10.68 14.86 -3.60
C GLY A 100 -9.54 14.43 -2.66
N LEU A 101 -9.90 13.91 -1.48
CA LEU A 101 -8.91 13.30 -0.58
C LEU A 101 -8.37 11.96 -1.12
N ILE A 102 -9.13 11.32 -2.02
CA ILE A 102 -8.80 10.07 -2.69
C ILE A 102 -8.83 10.36 -4.19
N GLU A 103 -7.73 10.05 -4.86
CA GLU A 103 -7.61 10.11 -6.31
C GLU A 103 -7.61 8.69 -6.91
N ASN A 104 -7.23 8.53 -8.17
CA ASN A 104 -7.09 7.19 -8.77
C ASN A 104 -5.95 6.40 -8.10
N GLY A 105 -5.97 5.06 -8.22
CA GLY A 105 -5.06 4.19 -7.46
C GLY A 105 -3.57 4.50 -7.67
N ALA A 106 -3.17 4.89 -8.89
CA ALA A 106 -1.79 5.25 -9.18
C ALA A 106 -1.38 6.57 -8.49
N SER A 107 -2.21 7.61 -8.57
CA SER A 107 -1.85 8.90 -7.99
C SER A 107 -1.91 8.91 -6.45
N ASN A 108 -2.72 8.03 -5.84
CA ASN A 108 -2.68 7.79 -4.39
C ASN A 108 -1.32 7.23 -3.90
N LEU A 109 -0.51 6.62 -4.77
CA LEU A 109 0.84 6.16 -4.41
C LEU A 109 1.90 7.26 -4.48
N SER A 110 1.58 8.43 -5.03
CA SER A 110 2.48 9.57 -4.97
C SER A 110 2.72 9.95 -3.51
N ARG A 111 3.99 10.20 -3.14
CA ARG A 111 4.36 10.73 -1.82
C ARG A 111 3.61 12.01 -1.46
N SER A 112 3.24 12.78 -2.48
CA SER A 112 2.57 14.07 -2.32
C SER A 112 1.05 13.96 -2.17
N SER A 113 0.46 12.78 -2.39
CA SER A 113 -0.99 12.59 -2.36
C SER A 113 -1.57 12.77 -0.96
N ASN A 114 -2.82 13.19 -0.88
CA ASN A 114 -3.53 13.31 0.40
C ASN A 114 -3.65 11.95 1.09
N PHE A 115 -3.95 10.89 0.34
CA PHE A 115 -4.01 9.53 0.84
C PHE A 115 -2.68 9.11 1.49
N MET A 116 -1.54 9.29 0.82
CA MET A 116 -0.25 8.91 1.37
C MET A 116 0.12 9.75 2.59
N LYS A 117 -0.08 11.08 2.52
CA LYS A 117 0.17 11.98 3.67
C LYS A 117 -0.63 11.59 4.92
N LEU A 118 -1.85 11.08 4.74
CA LEU A 118 -2.69 10.61 5.85
C LEU A 118 -2.27 9.24 6.38
N THR A 119 -1.85 8.33 5.50
CA THR A 119 -1.75 6.90 5.84
C THR A 119 -0.32 6.38 5.98
N GLN A 120 0.69 7.12 5.52
CA GLN A 120 2.08 6.63 5.42
C GLN A 120 2.67 6.21 6.77
N ALA A 121 2.28 6.87 7.86
CA ALA A 121 2.76 6.59 9.22
C ALA A 121 2.01 5.45 9.93
N ILE A 122 0.93 4.94 9.34
CA ILE A 122 0.13 3.86 9.94
C ILE A 122 0.96 2.56 9.88
N GLN A 123 1.15 1.94 11.05
CA GLN A 123 1.86 0.68 11.21
C GLN A 123 0.88 -0.48 11.35
N PRO A 124 1.26 -1.71 10.95
CA PRO A 124 0.52 -2.92 11.31
C PRO A 124 0.25 -3.00 12.81
N SER A 125 -0.91 -3.54 13.18
CA SER A 125 -1.30 -3.81 14.56
C SER A 125 -0.26 -4.69 15.26
N SER A 126 -0.09 -4.48 16.56
CA SER A 126 0.84 -5.26 17.40
C SER A 126 0.51 -6.76 17.44
N ASN A 127 -0.74 -7.12 17.10
CA ASN A 127 -1.19 -8.50 16.99
C ASN A 127 -0.78 -9.21 15.69
N VAL A 128 -0.14 -8.48 14.76
CA VAL A 128 0.18 -8.95 13.41
C VAL A 128 1.68 -8.93 13.21
N VAL A 129 2.24 -10.11 12.94
CA VAL A 129 3.65 -10.25 12.62
C VAL A 129 3.87 -9.92 11.14
N TYR A 130 4.84 -9.10 10.79
CA TYR A 130 5.08 -8.76 9.38
C TYR A 130 6.55 -8.86 8.98
N HIS A 131 6.76 -9.06 7.68
CA HIS A 131 8.07 -9.17 7.04
C HIS A 131 8.12 -8.30 5.80
N SER A 132 9.34 -7.89 5.43
CA SER A 132 9.58 -7.13 4.21
C SER A 132 10.62 -7.81 3.32
N ILE A 133 10.31 -7.92 2.04
CA ILE A 133 11.23 -8.37 0.98
C ILE A 133 11.33 -7.24 -0.04
N MET A 134 12.55 -6.78 -0.31
CA MET A 134 12.79 -5.59 -1.13
C MET A 134 13.83 -5.87 -2.20
N GLY A 135 13.66 -5.28 -3.38
CA GLY A 135 14.69 -5.25 -4.42
C GLY A 135 15.70 -4.13 -4.20
N ASN A 136 16.93 -4.33 -4.68
CA ASN A 136 17.95 -3.30 -4.79
C ASN A 136 18.70 -3.47 -6.13
N ILE A 137 18.41 -2.60 -7.11
CA ILE A 137 19.11 -2.60 -8.42
C ILE A 137 20.43 -1.86 -8.35
N ASN A 138 20.57 -0.93 -7.41
CA ASN A 138 21.68 0.01 -7.38
C ASN A 138 22.99 -0.67 -6.93
N GLY A 139 22.91 -1.87 -6.33
CA GLY A 139 24.08 -2.61 -5.85
C GLY A 139 24.81 -1.94 -4.68
N THR A 140 24.27 -0.83 -4.17
CA THR A 140 24.80 -0.10 -3.01
C THR A 140 24.32 -0.73 -1.71
N THR A 141 25.14 -0.66 -0.67
CA THR A 141 24.78 -1.01 0.72
C THR A 141 24.27 0.21 1.52
N ASP A 142 24.35 1.41 0.94
CA ASP A 142 23.82 2.64 1.51
C ASP A 142 22.29 2.65 1.39
N LYS A 143 21.59 2.36 2.49
CA LYS A 143 20.12 2.36 2.60
C LYS A 143 19.48 3.68 2.13
N SER A 144 20.22 4.79 2.18
CA SER A 144 19.69 6.07 1.71
C SER A 144 19.53 6.15 0.19
N LYS A 145 20.26 5.29 -0.55
CA LYS A 145 20.35 5.26 -2.01
C LYS A 145 19.82 3.97 -2.62
N MET A 146 19.37 3.02 -1.81
CA MET A 146 18.81 1.76 -2.28
C MET A 146 17.43 1.98 -2.93
N SER A 147 17.22 1.34 -4.06
CA SER A 147 15.93 1.31 -4.75
C SER A 147 15.83 0.05 -5.60
N ASP A 148 14.62 -0.47 -5.75
CA ASP A 148 14.31 -1.52 -6.73
C ASP A 148 14.10 -0.97 -8.15
N GLY A 149 14.38 0.33 -8.35
CA GLY A 149 14.15 1.08 -9.59
C GLY A 149 12.78 1.78 -9.64
N ILE A 150 11.85 1.43 -8.75
CA ILE A 150 10.53 2.04 -8.64
C ILE A 150 10.27 2.53 -7.22
N VAL A 151 10.62 1.74 -6.21
CA VAL A 151 10.36 2.02 -4.80
C VAL A 151 11.70 2.15 -4.07
N PRO A 152 12.02 3.34 -3.53
CA PRO A 152 13.18 3.52 -2.68
C PRO A 152 13.04 2.73 -1.38
N TYR A 153 14.16 2.30 -0.80
CA TYR A 153 14.19 1.54 0.45
C TYR A 153 13.40 2.24 1.57
N GLN A 154 13.55 3.55 1.75
CA GLN A 154 12.83 4.31 2.77
C GLN A 154 11.31 4.31 2.57
N SER A 155 10.86 4.07 1.34
CA SER A 155 9.43 3.90 1.08
C SER A 155 8.94 2.50 1.43
N SER A 156 9.76 1.47 1.24
CA SER A 156 9.42 0.08 1.55
C SER A 156 9.67 -0.34 3.00
N HIS A 157 10.60 0.30 3.67
CA HIS A 157 10.90 0.04 5.07
C HIS A 157 9.80 0.63 5.96
N LEU A 158 9.20 -0.19 6.83
CA LEU A 158 8.21 0.24 7.83
C LEU A 158 8.82 0.35 9.23
N GLY A 159 9.79 -0.50 9.56
CA GLY A 159 10.41 -0.55 10.87
C GLY A 159 9.54 -1.30 11.89
N GLY A 160 10.04 -2.42 12.38
CA GLY A 160 9.33 -3.33 13.29
C GLY A 160 8.98 -4.68 12.66
N GLU A 161 9.45 -4.92 11.42
CA GLU A 161 9.38 -6.22 10.76
C GLU A 161 10.10 -7.30 11.58
N GLN A 162 9.55 -8.51 11.62
CA GLN A 162 10.26 -9.66 12.18
C GLN A 162 11.46 -10.06 11.32
N SER A 163 11.38 -9.89 9.99
CA SER A 163 12.55 -9.99 9.12
C SER A 163 12.44 -9.05 7.93
N GLU A 164 13.60 -8.55 7.52
CA GLU A 164 13.80 -7.72 6.35
C GLU A 164 14.85 -8.39 5.45
N LEU A 165 14.48 -8.71 4.21
CA LEU A 165 15.36 -9.28 3.20
C LEU A 165 15.51 -8.32 2.02
N ILE A 166 16.75 -7.96 1.69
CA ILE A 166 17.10 -7.14 0.53
C ILE A 166 17.76 -8.04 -0.51
N ILE A 167 17.18 -8.11 -1.71
CA ILE A 167 17.64 -8.97 -2.80
C ILE A 167 18.18 -8.07 -3.91
N LYS A 168 19.32 -8.45 -4.49
CA LYS A 168 19.83 -7.79 -5.70
C LYS A 168 18.85 -8.00 -6.85
N GLY A 169 18.23 -6.93 -7.33
CA GLY A 169 17.20 -7.01 -8.37
C GLY A 169 16.21 -5.86 -8.37
N GLY A 170 15.38 -5.81 -9.41
CA GLY A 170 14.40 -4.76 -9.63
C GLY A 170 13.08 -4.95 -8.90
N HIS A 171 12.12 -4.07 -9.18
CA HIS A 171 10.81 -4.02 -8.52
C HIS A 171 10.07 -5.36 -8.53
N SER A 172 10.19 -6.12 -9.62
CA SER A 172 9.56 -7.44 -9.77
C SER A 172 10.31 -8.57 -9.06
N ILE A 173 10.71 -8.34 -7.81
CA ILE A 173 11.51 -9.31 -7.04
C ILE A 173 10.70 -10.53 -6.60
N GLN A 174 9.36 -10.45 -6.60
CA GLN A 174 8.48 -11.56 -6.20
C GLN A 174 8.66 -12.84 -7.04
N THR A 175 9.26 -12.73 -8.23
CA THR A 175 9.55 -13.88 -9.11
C THR A 175 10.99 -14.40 -8.96
N SER A 176 11.82 -13.80 -8.09
CA SER A 176 13.20 -14.23 -7.90
C SER A 176 13.26 -15.52 -7.04
N PRO A 177 14.24 -16.41 -7.28
CA PRO A 177 14.43 -17.59 -6.45
C PRO A 177 14.57 -17.27 -4.96
N GLU A 178 15.32 -16.21 -4.63
CA GLU A 178 15.56 -15.76 -3.25
C GLU A 178 14.27 -15.32 -2.57
N ALA A 179 13.42 -14.54 -3.26
CA ALA A 179 12.12 -14.12 -2.72
C ALA A 179 11.19 -15.32 -2.50
N ILE A 180 11.15 -16.28 -3.44
CA ILE A 180 10.35 -17.50 -3.33
C ILE A 180 10.83 -18.35 -2.14
N LEU A 181 12.14 -18.49 -1.96
CA LEU A 181 12.72 -19.23 -0.84
C LEU A 181 12.41 -18.57 0.50
N GLU A 182 12.45 -17.24 0.57
CA GLU A 182 12.10 -16.50 1.79
C GLU A 182 10.61 -16.59 2.11
N LEU A 183 9.74 -16.44 1.11
CA LEU A 183 8.30 -16.69 1.26
C LEU A 183 8.04 -18.10 1.79
N ARG A 184 8.68 -19.11 1.21
CA ARG A 184 8.57 -20.50 1.68
C ARG A 184 9.05 -20.66 3.12
N ARG A 185 10.13 -19.99 3.52
CA ARG A 185 10.65 -20.01 4.90
C ARG A 185 9.63 -19.39 5.87
N ILE A 186 9.08 -18.23 5.53
CA ILE A 186 8.10 -17.51 6.35
C ILE A 186 6.81 -18.31 6.48
N LEU A 187 6.30 -18.90 5.40
CA LEU A 187 5.10 -19.74 5.43
C LEU A 187 5.28 -20.98 6.30
N ARG A 188 6.45 -21.63 6.24
CA ARG A 188 6.79 -22.76 7.12
C ARG A 188 6.91 -22.34 8.58
N LEU A 189 7.49 -21.16 8.84
CA LEU A 189 7.54 -20.59 10.19
C LEU A 189 6.13 -20.37 10.74
N HIS A 190 5.25 -19.76 9.96
CA HIS A 190 3.86 -19.56 10.33
C HIS A 190 3.17 -20.90 10.62
N PHE A 191 3.30 -21.88 9.73
CA PHE A 191 2.70 -23.19 9.92
C PHE A 191 3.13 -23.86 11.23
N LYS A 192 4.42 -23.78 11.58
CA LYS A 192 4.93 -24.34 12.85
C LYS A 192 4.36 -23.63 14.09
N GLN A 193 4.15 -22.32 14.01
CA GLN A 193 3.64 -21.51 15.13
C GLN A 193 2.12 -21.56 15.27
N SER A 194 1.40 -21.86 14.18
CA SER A 194 -0.06 -21.98 14.17
C SER A 194 -0.57 -23.37 14.56
N GLN A 195 0.33 -24.32 14.82
CA GLN A 195 -0.07 -25.64 15.33
C GLN A 195 -0.52 -25.50 16.79
N PRO A 196 -1.68 -26.07 17.17
CA PRO A 196 -2.06 -26.13 18.58
C PRO A 196 -1.00 -26.91 19.35
N SER A 197 -0.60 -26.41 20.51
CA SER A 197 0.25 -27.15 21.45
C SER A 197 -0.41 -28.48 21.75
N LYS A 198 0.29 -29.58 21.42
CA LYS A 198 -0.14 -30.95 21.72
C LYS A 198 -0.20 -31.19 23.22
#